data_AF-A0A2N7X6T5-F1
#
_entry.id   AF-A0A2N7X6T5-F1
#
_cell.length_a   1.000
_cell.length_b   1.000
_cell.length_c   1.000
_cell.angle_alpha   90.00
_cell.angle_beta   90.00
_cell.angle_gamma   90.00
#
_symmetry.space_group_name_H-M   'P 1'
#
loop_
_entity.id
_entity.type
_entity.pdbx_description
1 polymer ?
#
loop_
_entity_poly.entity_id
_entity_poly.type
_entity_poly.pdbx_seq_one_letter_code
_entity_poly.pdbx_strand_id
1 'polypeptide(L)' 'MADADLNARPAHLERHVTIQESWRYRQWESGRHYRTDPPLFPWFKVSGRWLEHAGVKPRQRLKIEVQHKRLVITPA' A
#
# COMPACT_ATOMS: atom_id res chain seq x y z
N MET A 1 -6.69 -36.22 -26.46
CA MET A 1 -6.00 -36.08 -25.17
C MET A 1 -5.29 -34.73 -25.21
N ALA A 2 -5.82 -33.71 -24.54
CA ALA A 2 -5.19 -32.40 -24.46
C ALA A 2 -4.42 -32.35 -23.13
N ASP A 3 -3.11 -32.17 -23.24
CA ASP A 3 -2.19 -32.03 -22.12
C ASP A 3 -2.51 -30.72 -21.40
N ALA A 4 -3.17 -30.81 -20.24
CA ALA A 4 -3.43 -29.67 -19.39
C ALA A 4 -2.13 -29.38 -18.66
N ASP A 5 -1.42 -28.33 -19.06
CA ASP A 5 -0.18 -27.89 -18.42
C ASP A 5 -0.46 -27.52 -16.94
N LEU A 6 -0.21 -28.49 -16.05
CA LEU A 6 -0.40 -28.38 -14.60
C LEU A 6 0.58 -27.38 -13.95
N ASN A 7 1.50 -26.79 -14.73
CA ASN A 7 2.46 -25.78 -14.27
C ASN A 7 2.12 -24.35 -14.68
N ALA A 8 0.94 -24.11 -15.24
CA ALA A 8 0.46 -22.75 -15.51
C ALA A 8 0.38 -21.97 -14.19
N ARG A 9 1.43 -21.17 -13.90
CA ARG A 9 1.46 -20.26 -12.75
C ARG A 9 0.24 -19.35 -12.87
N PRO A 10 -0.55 -19.16 -11.80
CA PRO A 10 -1.75 -18.35 -11.88
C PRO A 10 -1.36 -16.95 -12.39
N ALA A 11 -1.97 -16.56 -13.51
CA ALA A 11 -1.70 -15.29 -14.22
C ALA A 11 -2.02 -14.04 -13.37
N HIS A 12 -2.66 -14.24 -12.22
CA HIS A 12 -3.06 -13.18 -11.31
C HIS A 12 -2.29 -13.32 -9.99
N LEU A 13 -1.24 -12.51 -9.87
CA LEU A 13 -0.42 -12.35 -8.68
C LEU A 13 -1.19 -11.52 -7.64
N GLU A 14 -2.30 -12.04 -7.12
CA GLU A 14 -2.93 -11.44 -5.94
C GLU A 14 -1.99 -11.59 -4.75
N ARG A 15 -1.85 -10.50 -4.00
CA ARG A 15 -0.98 -10.41 -2.84
C ARG A 15 -1.69 -9.56 -1.79
N HIS A 16 -1.61 -10.00 -0.53
CA HIS A 16 -2.22 -9.32 0.60
C HIS A 16 -1.16 -8.73 1.50
N VAL A 17 -1.47 -7.61 2.13
CA VAL A 17 -0.68 -6.99 3.18
C VAL A 17 -1.60 -6.67 4.34
N THR A 18 -1.12 -6.93 5.56
CA THR A 18 -1.83 -6.55 6.77
C THR A 18 -1.56 -5.08 7.06
N ILE A 19 -2.63 -4.31 7.29
CA ILE A 19 -2.52 -2.92 7.74
C ILE A 19 -1.89 -2.92 9.13
N GLN A 20 -0.86 -2.09 9.31
CA GLN A 20 -0.22 -1.87 10.60
C GLN A 20 -0.63 -0.50 11.15
N GLU A 21 -0.34 -0.27 12.44
CA GLU A 21 -0.54 1.03 13.08
C GLU A 21 0.81 1.71 13.33
N SER A 22 0.84 3.04 13.22
CA SER A 22 2.01 3.85 13.54
C SER A 22 1.58 5.13 14.26
N TRP A 23 2.51 5.71 15.02
CA TRP A 23 2.34 6.97 15.72
C TRP A 23 2.35 8.13 14.74
N ARG A 24 1.34 9.00 14.78
CA ARG A 24 1.40 10.26 14.01
C ARG A 24 2.54 11.13 14.53
N TYR A 25 3.50 11.44 13.66
CA TYR A 25 4.54 12.42 13.97
C TYR A 25 3.88 13.79 14.18
N ARG A 26 3.72 14.21 15.42
CA ARG A 26 3.25 15.56 15.74
C ARG A 26 4.49 16.46 15.77
N GLN A 27 4.49 17.52 14.98
CA GLN A 27 5.46 18.60 15.20
C GLN A 27 5.30 19.09 16.64
N TRP A 28 6.42 19.26 17.33
CA TRP A 28 6.48 19.71 18.71
C TRP A 28 5.87 21.12 18.82
N GLU A 29 4.56 21.20 19.03
CA GLU A 29 3.89 22.44 19.43
C GLU A 29 4.12 22.60 20.92
N SER A 30 5.17 23.34 21.27
CA SER A 30 5.46 23.78 22.63
C SER A 30 4.24 24.52 23.19
N GLY A 31 3.46 23.86 24.06
CA GLY A 31 2.44 24.53 24.88
C GLY A 31 1.06 23.89 24.95
N ARG A 32 0.77 22.78 24.27
CA ARG A 32 -0.51 22.08 24.45
C ARG A 32 -0.33 20.78 25.22
N HIS A 33 -0.93 20.75 26.41
CA HIS A 33 -1.07 19.62 27.32
C HIS A 33 -0.94 18.25 26.64
N TYR A 34 0.01 17.49 27.17
CA TYR A 34 0.31 16.09 26.90
C TYR A 34 -0.97 15.27 26.77
N ARG A 35 -1.43 15.01 25.53
CA ARG A 35 -2.19 13.79 25.27
C ARG A 35 -1.17 12.68 25.39
N THR A 36 -1.36 11.83 26.39
CA THR A 36 -0.38 10.83 26.84
C THR A 36 0.10 9.87 25.76
N ASP A 37 -0.66 9.74 24.67
CA ASP A 37 -0.29 8.94 23.50
C ASP A 37 -0.74 9.67 22.22
N PRO A 38 0.16 9.93 21.25
CA PRO A 38 -0.25 10.45 19.94
C PRO A 38 -1.30 9.54 19.27
N PRO A 39 -2.26 10.09 18.51
CA PRO A 39 -3.22 9.26 17.79
C PRO A 39 -2.51 8.31 16.81
N LEU A 40 -2.86 7.02 16.86
CA LEU A 40 -2.40 6.02 15.91
C LEU A 40 -3.06 6.22 14.54
N PHE A 41 -2.37 5.83 13.48
CA PHE A 41 -2.92 5.81 12.13
C PHE A 41 -2.60 4.50 11.41
N PRO A 42 -3.51 4.01 10.55
CA PRO A 42 -3.25 2.85 9.72
C PRO A 42 -2.22 3.19 8.65
N TRP A 43 -1.24 2.31 8.48
CA TRP A 43 -0.23 2.42 7.43
C TRP A 43 0.10 1.04 6.86
N PHE A 44 0.61 1.04 5.63
CA PHE A 44 1.19 -0.12 4.99
C PHE A 44 2.23 0.35 3.97
N LYS A 45 3.17 -0.53 3.62
CA LYS A 45 4.20 -0.26 2.61
C LYS A 45 3.99 -1.16 1.40
N VAL A 46 3.85 -0.56 0.22
CA VAL A 46 3.87 -1.27 -1.07
C VAL A 46 5.27 -1.16 -1.67
N SER A 47 5.96 -2.27 -1.88
CA SER A 47 7.30 -2.27 -2.47
C SER A 47 7.61 -3.59 -3.21
N GLY A 48 8.61 -3.55 -4.09
CA GLY A 48 9.10 -4.70 -4.84
C GLY A 48 8.15 -5.14 -5.96
N ARG A 49 8.03 -6.47 -6.15
CA ARG A 49 7.33 -7.09 -7.27
C ARG A 49 5.88 -6.64 -7.48
N TRP A 50 5.18 -6.14 -6.45
CA TRP A 50 3.83 -5.60 -6.58
C TRP A 50 3.80 -4.42 -7.58
N LEU A 51 4.75 -3.50 -7.45
CA LEU A 51 4.85 -2.31 -8.30
C LEU A 51 5.39 -2.68 -9.69
N GLU A 52 6.35 -3.61 -9.76
CA GLU A 52 6.90 -4.10 -11.03
C GLU A 52 5.83 -4.79 -11.89
N HIS A 53 5.02 -5.69 -11.29
CA HIS A 53 3.92 -6.36 -12.00
C HIS A 53 2.79 -5.39 -12.38
N ALA A 54 2.57 -4.34 -11.59
CA ALA A 54 1.66 -3.26 -11.96
C ALA A 54 2.21 -2.33 -13.06
N GLY A 55 3.45 -2.53 -13.52
CA GLY A 55 4.09 -1.72 -14.56
C GLY A 55 4.49 -0.33 -14.11
N VAL A 56 4.55 -0.08 -12.78
CA VAL A 56 4.97 1.21 -12.22
C VAL A 56 6.49 1.34 -12.34
N LYS A 57 6.95 2.45 -12.92
CA LYS A 57 8.37 2.72 -13.16
C LYS A 57 8.96 3.64 -12.08
N PRO A 58 10.28 3.54 -11.82
CA PRO A 58 10.97 4.52 -10.99
C PRO A 58 10.76 5.95 -11.53
N ARG A 59 10.65 6.92 -10.62
CA ARG A 59 10.47 8.36 -10.92
C ARG A 59 9.15 8.70 -11.64
N GLN A 60 8.23 7.74 -11.78
CA GLN A 60 6.90 8.00 -12.31
C GLN A 60 6.03 8.69 -11.26
N ARG A 61 5.23 9.66 -11.69
CA ARG A 61 4.22 10.27 -10.82
C ARG A 61 3.04 9.30 -10.71
N LEU A 62 2.50 9.17 -9.50
CA LEU A 62 1.34 8.33 -9.23
C LEU A 62 0.16 9.20 -8.77
N LYS A 63 -1.04 8.82 -9.20
CA LYS A 63 -2.32 9.29 -8.69
C LYS A 63 -2.86 8.23 -7.72
N ILE A 64 -3.32 8.68 -6.56
CA ILE A 64 -3.97 7.82 -5.57
C ILE A 64 -5.40 8.32 -5.41
N GLU A 65 -6.37 7.48 -5.76
CA GLU A 65 -7.79 7.74 -5.55
C GLU A 65 -8.28 6.95 -4.34
N VAL A 66 -8.95 7.66 -3.43
CA VAL A 66 -9.52 7.09 -2.21
C VAL A 66 -11.01 6.89 -2.41
N GLN A 67 -11.45 5.64 -2.35
CA GLN A 67 -12.85 5.22 -2.41
C GLN A 67 -13.22 4.46 -1.14
N HIS A 68 -14.51 4.25 -0.90
CA HIS A 68 -14.95 3.50 0.28
C HIS A 68 -14.38 2.06 0.24
N LYS A 69 -13.53 1.73 1.24
CA LYS A 69 -12.81 0.44 1.35
C LYS A 69 -11.91 0.09 0.15
N ARG A 70 -11.50 1.07 -0.66
CA ARG A 70 -10.67 0.83 -1.85
C ARG A 70 -9.70 1.97 -2.09
N LEU A 71 -8.45 1.63 -2.37
CA LEU A 71 -7.42 2.55 -2.85
C LEU A 71 -7.06 2.15 -4.27
N VAL A 72 -7.12 3.11 -5.20
CA VAL A 72 -6.69 2.91 -6.60
C VAL A 72 -5.43 3.72 -6.82
N ILE A 73 -4.33 3.03 -7.18
CA ILE A 73 -3.04 3.66 -7.48
C ILE A 73 -2.80 3.51 -8.97
N THR A 74 -2.68 4.64 -9.68
CA THR A 74 -2.44 4.67 -11.12
C THR A 74 -1.27 5.59 -11.46
N PRO A 75 -0.57 5.37 -12.58
CA PRO A 75 0.26 6.38 -13.20
C PRO A 75 -0.48 7.71 -13.41
N ALA A 76 0.20 8.83 -13.14
CA ALA A 76 -0.28 10.18 -13.42
C ALA A 76 0.40 10.78 -14.66
#